data_AF-A0AA38RDQ2-F1
#
_entry.id   AF-A0AA38RDQ2-F1
#
_cell.length_a   1.000
_cell.length_b   1.000
_cell.length_c   1.000
_cell.angle_alpha   90.00
_cell.angle_beta   90.00
_cell.angle_gamma   90.00
#
_symmetry.space_group_name_H-M   'P 1'
#
loop_
_entity.id
_entity.type
_entity.pdbx_description
1 polymer ?
#
loop_
_entity_poly.entity_id
_entity_poly.type
_entity_poly.pdbx_seq_one_letter_code
_entity_poly.pdbx_strand_id
1 'polypeptide(L)'
;MAYYLSKLNPIPALPEYSGPHKVGTVDIEIPVSELNSPGPAPDSAADIYTVQFRIFYPARPDSTGKRITWLPAPQRNHVSAYTKFLGFGPVVAEALSFLPRHLHYTSIPVHKNASLLEPTDLPGQRWPTMIFSHGLGGNRNAYSHVAGSLASHGVVVVCPEHRDGSSAISFIRDPAAQESFFIRNTRRAMPYVRIPHTQTQETWDARNAQLKIRLWEMGLIHEAVLNIDLGVGMTNLNGSTPSVAVEQLRDKLNVQEPGSIIFGGHSFGGATMVQFMKSVHYADHPEVKAMADPLYRPSPDSRIRAQITEKNPIILLDMWCFPLLASSTAALYHLPLPAYADVPSAPGGTAILAIESETFFKWTEHLHATARILSPDPAAAVVSAAAFERPSGIRLPEPNVFYVQNSAHLSQSDFGVLFPWLTRKVFGAEEPERALRLNLRALLQLLRINDVPVARTWAGDLVDGGALAGKPVDGEEDHSGSQDEGGTSETDGIEDDKAIFDRSNDGAATVQAWCWIDIVGLGSETGEGGEGKDGQPAKIEGEPEMEDVIEAQLTAEDATATTGAKIERVVSAAA
;
A
#
# COMPACT_ATOMS: atom_id res chain seq x y z
N MET A 1 -26.08 14.17 13.97
CA MET A 1 -27.19 13.21 13.73
C MET A 1 -26.79 12.06 12.79
N ALA A 2 -26.13 12.32 11.65
CA ALA A 2 -25.74 11.30 10.67
C ALA A 2 -24.73 10.24 11.17
N TYR A 3 -23.75 10.62 12.01
CA TYR A 3 -22.74 9.70 12.58
C TYR A 3 -23.32 8.69 13.58
N TYR A 4 -24.34 9.07 14.35
CA TYR A 4 -25.03 8.13 15.24
C TYR A 4 -25.98 7.19 14.47
N LEU A 5 -26.51 7.65 13.32
CA LEU A 5 -27.33 6.83 12.43
C LEU A 5 -26.50 5.84 11.60
N SER A 6 -25.24 6.14 11.27
CA SER A 6 -24.34 5.19 10.61
C SER A 6 -23.96 4.01 11.51
N LYS A 7 -23.83 4.21 12.83
CA LYS A 7 -23.66 3.12 13.81
C LYS A 7 -24.87 2.18 13.93
N LEU A 8 -26.03 2.60 13.42
CA LEU A 8 -27.26 1.80 13.33
C LEU A 8 -27.46 1.19 11.93
N ASN A 9 -26.64 1.55 10.95
CA ASN A 9 -26.70 1.02 9.59
C ASN A 9 -25.94 -0.32 9.53
N PRO A 10 -26.58 -1.43 9.16
CA PRO A 10 -25.91 -2.72 9.05
C PRO A 10 -24.94 -2.81 7.87
N ILE A 11 -24.89 -1.80 6.99
CA ILE A 11 -23.96 -1.72 5.85
C ILE A 11 -22.66 -1.06 6.31
N PRO A 12 -21.53 -1.79 6.31
CA PRO A 12 -20.22 -1.19 6.54
C PRO A 12 -19.96 -0.05 5.56
N ALA A 13 -19.45 1.06 6.08
CA ALA A 13 -19.16 2.27 5.29
C ALA A 13 -17.72 2.71 5.53
N LEU A 14 -17.08 3.19 4.47
CA LEU A 14 -15.80 3.88 4.56
C LEU A 14 -16.02 5.34 4.94
N PRO A 15 -15.15 5.94 5.77
CA PRO A 15 -15.21 7.35 6.11
C PRO A 15 -14.95 8.21 4.86
N GLU A 16 -15.48 9.43 4.87
CA GLU A 16 -15.14 10.42 3.84
C GLU A 16 -13.67 10.84 3.96
N TYR A 17 -13.12 11.38 2.87
CA TYR A 17 -11.75 11.86 2.84
C TYR A 17 -11.64 13.26 3.44
N SER A 18 -10.54 13.53 4.15
CA SER A 18 -10.30 14.78 4.85
C SER A 18 -9.72 15.90 3.99
N GLY A 19 -9.21 15.57 2.79
CA GLY A 19 -8.60 16.55 1.89
C GLY A 19 -9.62 17.50 1.24
N PRO A 20 -9.15 18.64 0.71
CA PRO A 20 -10.03 19.68 0.17
C PRO A 20 -10.74 19.31 -1.14
N HIS A 21 -10.27 18.28 -1.84
CA HIS A 21 -10.82 17.90 -3.13
C HIS A 21 -11.79 16.73 -3.01
N LYS A 22 -12.89 16.78 -3.77
CA LYS A 22 -13.67 15.57 -4.07
C LYS A 22 -12.79 14.59 -4.83
N VAL A 23 -13.14 13.31 -4.80
CA VAL A 23 -12.34 12.27 -5.46
C VAL A 23 -13.13 11.63 -6.58
N GLY A 24 -12.52 11.61 -7.77
CA GLY A 24 -13.00 10.91 -8.95
C GLY A 24 -12.29 9.57 -9.12
N THR A 25 -12.89 8.67 -9.90
CA THR A 25 -12.23 7.42 -10.26
C THR A 25 -12.57 6.92 -11.65
N VAL A 26 -11.61 6.28 -12.31
CA VAL A 26 -11.80 5.51 -13.54
C VAL A 26 -11.22 4.11 -13.40
N ASP A 27 -11.80 3.15 -14.10
CA ASP A 27 -11.37 1.75 -14.09
C ASP A 27 -10.93 1.36 -15.51
N ILE A 28 -9.69 0.88 -15.63
CA ILE A 28 -8.98 0.73 -16.90
C ILE A 28 -8.50 -0.70 -17.04
N GLU A 29 -8.78 -1.33 -18.17
CA GLU A 29 -8.26 -2.65 -18.55
C GLU A 29 -7.82 -2.61 -20.01
N ILE A 30 -6.50 -2.69 -20.25
CA ILE A 30 -5.88 -2.47 -21.56
C ILE A 30 -5.25 -3.79 -22.04
N PRO A 31 -5.43 -4.18 -23.32
CA PRO A 31 -4.71 -5.31 -23.90
C PRO A 31 -3.20 -5.11 -23.85
N VAL A 32 -2.46 -6.11 -23.40
CA VAL A 32 -0.99 -6.10 -23.37
C VAL A 32 -0.41 -5.89 -24.77
N SER A 33 -1.09 -6.38 -25.81
CA SER A 33 -0.70 -6.21 -27.21
C SER A 33 -0.73 -4.76 -27.71
N GLU A 34 -1.39 -3.85 -26.99
CA GLU A 34 -1.41 -2.40 -27.30
C GLU A 34 -0.31 -1.63 -26.56
N LEU A 35 0.49 -2.30 -25.72
CA LEU A 35 1.54 -1.69 -24.91
C LEU A 35 2.92 -2.15 -25.39
N ASN A 36 3.87 -1.22 -25.40
CA ASN A 36 5.27 -1.55 -25.64
C ASN A 36 5.87 -2.17 -24.38
N SER A 37 5.77 -3.50 -24.23
CA SER A 37 6.25 -4.20 -23.03
C SER A 37 7.72 -3.85 -22.74
N PRO A 38 8.04 -3.26 -21.58
CA PRO A 38 9.40 -2.81 -21.27
C PRO A 38 10.35 -3.98 -20.97
N GLY A 39 9.84 -5.19 -20.74
CA GLY A 39 10.63 -6.41 -20.58
C GLY A 39 9.88 -7.62 -21.15
N PRO A 40 10.53 -8.79 -21.25
CA PRO A 40 9.87 -10.02 -21.68
C PRO A 40 8.75 -10.41 -20.71
N ALA A 41 7.66 -10.96 -21.25
CA ALA A 41 6.62 -11.56 -20.43
C ALA A 41 7.19 -12.82 -19.74
N PRO A 42 6.91 -13.05 -18.45
CA PRO A 42 7.24 -14.31 -17.79
C PRO A 42 6.52 -15.49 -18.45
N ASP A 43 7.11 -16.68 -18.42
CA ASP A 43 6.48 -17.89 -18.97
C ASP A 43 5.11 -18.19 -18.33
N SER A 44 4.97 -17.88 -17.03
CA SER A 44 3.72 -18.01 -16.27
C SER A 44 2.64 -16.99 -16.65
N ALA A 45 2.96 -16.02 -17.51
CA ALA A 45 2.04 -14.96 -17.96
C ALA A 45 1.40 -15.24 -19.34
N ALA A 46 1.60 -16.43 -19.92
CA ALA A 46 1.10 -16.77 -21.26
C ALA A 46 -0.41 -16.53 -21.47
N ASP A 47 -1.20 -16.68 -20.41
CA ASP A 47 -2.66 -16.47 -20.41
C ASP A 47 -3.09 -15.07 -19.92
N ILE A 48 -2.15 -14.13 -19.74
CA ILE A 48 -2.42 -12.77 -19.26
C ILE A 48 -2.42 -11.80 -20.44
N TYR A 49 -3.61 -11.54 -20.96
CA TYR A 49 -3.79 -10.72 -22.17
C TYR A 49 -3.98 -9.22 -21.89
N THR A 50 -4.18 -8.83 -20.63
CA THR A 50 -4.52 -7.45 -20.25
C THR A 50 -3.87 -7.01 -18.95
N VAL A 51 -3.54 -5.72 -18.82
CA VAL A 51 -3.29 -5.08 -17.52
C VAL A 51 -4.55 -4.36 -17.04
N GLN A 52 -4.82 -4.35 -15.72
CA GLN A 52 -5.94 -3.64 -15.12
C GLN A 52 -5.49 -2.84 -13.92
N PHE A 53 -6.05 -1.65 -13.81
CA PHE A 53 -5.81 -0.76 -12.70
C PHE A 53 -6.97 0.22 -12.54
N ARG A 54 -7.09 0.76 -11.34
CA ARG A 54 -7.99 1.87 -11.04
C ARG A 54 -7.17 3.14 -10.81
N ILE A 55 -7.65 4.27 -11.30
CA ILE A 55 -7.09 5.57 -10.98
C ILE A 55 -8.05 6.30 -10.03
N PHE A 56 -7.52 6.83 -8.94
CA PHE A 56 -8.17 7.80 -8.05
C PHE A 56 -7.53 9.17 -8.29
N TYR A 57 -8.32 10.23 -8.43
CA TYR A 57 -7.81 11.55 -8.77
C TYR A 57 -8.61 12.70 -8.13
N PRO A 58 -8.00 13.88 -7.96
CA PRO A 58 -8.71 15.09 -7.53
C PRO A 58 -9.82 15.44 -8.53
N ALA A 59 -11.06 15.48 -8.08
CA ALA A 59 -12.23 15.83 -8.88
C ALA A 59 -12.78 17.20 -8.49
N ARG A 60 -13.50 17.80 -9.44
CA ARG A 60 -14.09 19.12 -9.25
C ARG A 60 -15.05 19.16 -8.05
N PRO A 61 -15.13 20.28 -7.30
CA PRO A 61 -16.04 20.42 -6.16
C PRO A 61 -17.53 20.27 -6.51
N ASP A 62 -17.91 20.55 -7.75
CA ASP A 62 -19.28 20.41 -8.28
C ASP A 62 -19.66 18.96 -8.64
N SER A 63 -18.73 18.01 -8.50
CA SER A 63 -18.97 16.60 -8.80
C SER A 63 -20.06 16.01 -7.90
N THR A 64 -21.11 15.45 -8.52
CA THR A 64 -22.31 14.87 -7.87
C THR A 64 -22.60 13.44 -8.37
N GLY A 65 -21.57 12.74 -8.85
CA GLY A 65 -21.67 11.44 -9.51
C GLY A 65 -21.98 10.26 -8.58
N LYS A 66 -22.29 9.11 -9.20
CA LYS A 66 -22.57 7.87 -8.47
C LYS A 66 -21.29 7.32 -7.82
N ARG A 67 -21.41 6.90 -6.57
CA ARG A 67 -20.38 6.09 -5.89
C ARG A 67 -20.23 4.71 -6.50
N ILE A 68 -19.01 4.18 -6.45
CA ILE A 68 -18.72 2.81 -6.85
C ILE A 68 -18.87 1.87 -5.66
N THR A 69 -19.05 0.58 -5.94
CA THR A 69 -19.09 -0.45 -4.90
C THR A 69 -17.68 -0.88 -4.52
N TRP A 70 -17.47 -1.19 -3.23
CA TRP A 70 -16.18 -1.65 -2.73
C TRP A 70 -15.79 -2.99 -3.37
N LEU A 71 -16.70 -3.96 -3.40
CA LEU A 71 -16.51 -5.17 -4.19
C LEU A 71 -16.53 -4.85 -5.69
N PRO A 72 -15.49 -5.21 -6.46
CA PRO A 72 -15.52 -5.06 -7.91
C PRO A 72 -16.60 -5.95 -8.56
N ALA A 73 -17.05 -5.54 -9.75
CA ALA A 73 -17.91 -6.39 -10.56
C ALA A 73 -17.09 -7.54 -11.19
N PRO A 74 -17.59 -8.79 -11.20
CA PRO A 74 -18.84 -9.28 -10.63
C PRO A 74 -18.75 -9.53 -9.12
N GLN A 75 -19.61 -8.89 -8.33
CA GLN A 75 -19.48 -8.90 -6.87
C GLN A 75 -19.71 -10.27 -6.23
N ARG A 76 -20.62 -11.10 -6.78
CA ARG A 76 -20.91 -12.44 -6.23
C ARG A 76 -19.66 -13.31 -6.17
N ASN A 77 -18.80 -13.20 -7.18
CA ASN A 77 -17.55 -13.95 -7.22
C ASN A 77 -16.56 -13.44 -6.18
N HIS A 78 -16.49 -12.12 -5.95
CA HIS A 78 -15.63 -11.55 -4.91
C HIS A 78 -16.10 -11.93 -3.51
N VAL A 79 -17.41 -11.92 -3.23
CA VAL A 79 -17.95 -12.46 -1.96
C VAL A 79 -17.52 -13.91 -1.77
N SER A 80 -17.75 -14.76 -2.77
CA SER A 80 -17.35 -16.18 -2.69
C SER A 80 -15.84 -16.35 -2.53
N ALA A 81 -15.03 -15.51 -3.17
CA ALA A 81 -13.58 -15.57 -3.11
C ALA A 81 -13.07 -15.15 -1.73
N TYR A 82 -13.57 -14.04 -1.17
CA TYR A 82 -13.23 -13.62 0.19
C TYR A 82 -13.66 -14.65 1.24
N THR A 83 -14.83 -15.27 1.10
CA THR A 83 -15.24 -16.38 1.97
C THR A 83 -14.25 -17.56 1.92
N LYS A 84 -13.71 -17.89 0.74
CA LYS A 84 -12.71 -18.97 0.62
C LYS A 84 -11.34 -18.54 1.16
N PHE A 85 -10.95 -17.30 0.91
CA PHE A 85 -9.68 -16.72 1.33
C PHE A 85 -9.57 -16.64 2.86
N LEU A 86 -10.62 -16.14 3.53
CA LEU A 86 -10.70 -16.03 5.00
C LEU A 86 -10.86 -17.39 5.73
N GLY A 87 -11.05 -18.49 4.99
CA GLY A 87 -11.27 -19.83 5.52
C GLY A 87 -12.70 -20.08 6.05
N PHE A 88 -12.95 -21.32 6.49
CA PHE A 88 -14.25 -21.77 7.03
C PHE A 88 -14.12 -22.12 8.52
N GLY A 89 -14.02 -21.10 9.37
CA GLY A 89 -14.10 -21.24 10.84
C GLY A 89 -15.51 -20.94 11.39
N PRO A 90 -15.88 -21.41 12.60
CA PRO A 90 -17.17 -21.09 13.23
C PRO A 90 -17.40 -19.58 13.40
N VAL A 91 -16.34 -18.83 13.69
CA VAL A 91 -16.35 -17.35 13.80
C VAL A 91 -16.59 -16.70 12.42
N VAL A 92 -15.98 -17.24 11.36
CA VAL A 92 -16.23 -16.83 9.97
C VAL A 92 -17.69 -17.09 9.62
N ALA A 93 -18.26 -18.23 10.01
CA ALA A 93 -19.65 -18.57 9.71
C ALA A 93 -20.65 -17.63 10.40
N GLU A 94 -20.38 -17.20 11.65
CA GLU A 94 -21.19 -16.21 12.35
C GLU A 94 -21.07 -14.82 11.72
N ALA A 95 -19.85 -14.36 11.41
CA ALA A 95 -19.63 -13.11 10.69
C ALA A 95 -20.23 -13.14 9.27
N LEU A 96 -20.04 -14.23 8.52
CA LEU A 96 -20.57 -14.47 7.17
C LEU A 96 -22.08 -14.70 7.13
N SER A 97 -22.73 -14.94 8.26
CA SER A 97 -24.20 -14.92 8.29
C SER A 97 -24.76 -13.49 8.16
N PHE A 98 -23.96 -12.48 8.54
CA PHE A 98 -24.28 -11.05 8.43
C PHE A 98 -23.60 -10.34 7.24
N LEU A 99 -22.40 -10.76 6.82
CA LEU A 99 -21.56 -10.04 5.85
C LEU A 99 -22.03 -10.02 4.37
N PRO A 100 -22.50 -11.12 3.74
CA PRO A 100 -22.63 -11.21 2.29
C PRO A 100 -23.66 -10.25 1.69
N ARG A 101 -24.81 -10.07 2.35
CA ARG A 101 -25.89 -9.23 1.79
C ARG A 101 -25.58 -7.74 1.91
N HIS A 102 -24.87 -7.32 2.96
CA HIS A 102 -24.56 -5.92 3.22
C HIS A 102 -23.30 -5.45 2.46
N LEU A 103 -22.31 -6.32 2.24
CA LEU A 103 -21.11 -6.02 1.47
C LEU A 103 -21.37 -5.63 0.01
N HIS A 104 -22.46 -6.15 -0.57
CA HIS A 104 -22.91 -5.75 -1.92
C HIS A 104 -23.28 -4.26 -2.03
N TYR A 105 -23.63 -3.63 -0.90
CA TYR A 105 -24.05 -2.24 -0.82
C TYR A 105 -22.97 -1.31 -0.25
N THR A 106 -21.87 -1.85 0.27
CA THR A 106 -20.72 -1.05 0.70
C THR A 106 -20.14 -0.31 -0.51
N SER A 107 -20.01 1.01 -0.37
CA SER A 107 -19.54 1.91 -1.42
C SER A 107 -18.26 2.62 -1.02
N ILE A 108 -17.41 2.90 -1.99
CA ILE A 108 -16.24 3.75 -1.81
C ILE A 108 -16.69 5.22 -2.03
N PRO A 109 -16.27 6.18 -1.18
CA PRO A 109 -16.70 7.59 -1.23
C PRO A 109 -16.04 8.39 -2.37
N VAL A 110 -16.08 7.85 -3.59
CA VAL A 110 -15.53 8.46 -4.81
C VAL A 110 -16.60 8.53 -5.89
N HIS A 111 -16.49 9.47 -6.82
CA HIS A 111 -17.42 9.63 -7.92
C HIS A 111 -16.90 8.99 -9.20
N LYS A 112 -17.64 8.02 -9.73
CA LYS A 112 -17.27 7.31 -10.94
C LYS A 112 -17.23 8.25 -12.16
N ASN A 113 -16.14 8.21 -12.93
CA ASN A 113 -15.93 8.98 -14.15
C ASN A 113 -16.15 10.49 -13.96
N ALA A 114 -15.81 11.01 -12.78
CA ALA A 114 -15.97 12.43 -12.49
C ALA A 114 -15.03 13.29 -13.34
N SER A 115 -15.41 14.55 -13.54
CA SER A 115 -14.51 15.53 -14.14
C SER A 115 -13.32 15.80 -13.20
N LEU A 116 -12.11 15.68 -13.75
CA LEU A 116 -10.85 15.98 -13.12
C LEU A 116 -10.80 17.47 -12.70
N LEU A 117 -10.22 17.74 -11.54
CA LEU A 117 -9.84 19.09 -11.13
C LEU A 117 -8.59 19.51 -11.90
N GLU A 118 -8.61 20.68 -12.51
CA GLU A 118 -7.43 21.20 -13.21
C GLU A 118 -6.32 21.57 -12.20
N PRO A 119 -5.08 21.11 -12.40
CA PRO A 119 -3.94 21.41 -11.52
C PRO A 119 -3.36 22.82 -11.78
N THR A 120 -4.19 23.86 -11.85
CA THR A 120 -3.76 25.20 -12.31
C THR A 120 -2.66 25.83 -11.48
N ASP A 121 -2.63 25.52 -10.19
CA ASP A 121 -1.71 26.12 -9.21
C ASP A 121 -0.46 25.26 -8.97
N LEU A 122 -0.30 24.16 -9.72
CA LEU A 122 0.83 23.25 -9.57
C LEU A 122 1.97 23.52 -10.56
N PRO A 123 3.24 23.22 -10.18
CA PRO A 123 4.35 23.21 -11.11
C PRO A 123 4.05 22.37 -12.35
N GLY A 124 4.28 22.94 -13.53
CA GLY A 124 4.01 22.27 -14.81
C GLY A 124 2.54 21.93 -15.07
N GLN A 125 1.61 22.40 -14.23
CA GLN A 125 0.18 22.07 -14.28
C GLN A 125 -0.06 20.55 -14.34
N ARG A 126 0.63 19.81 -13.47
CA ARG A 126 0.57 18.35 -13.42
C ARG A 126 0.39 17.88 -11.98
N TRP A 127 -0.51 16.92 -11.79
CA TRP A 127 -0.73 16.26 -10.51
C TRP A 127 0.42 15.27 -10.22
N PRO A 128 0.99 15.28 -9.00
CA PRO A 128 1.80 14.17 -8.52
C PRO A 128 1.08 12.85 -8.72
N THR A 129 1.83 11.82 -9.12
CA THR A 129 1.24 10.52 -9.45
C THR A 129 1.96 9.41 -8.69
N MET A 130 1.16 8.56 -8.05
CA MET A 130 1.61 7.39 -7.30
C MET A 130 1.12 6.12 -7.98
N ILE A 131 1.93 5.06 -7.96
CA ILE A 131 1.47 3.68 -8.20
C ILE A 131 1.48 2.93 -6.86
N PHE A 132 0.32 2.37 -6.47
CA PHE A 132 0.13 1.69 -5.19
C PHE A 132 -0.24 0.20 -5.37
N SER A 133 0.64 -0.73 -5.00
CA SER A 133 0.41 -2.18 -5.13
C SER A 133 -0.22 -2.80 -3.88
N HIS A 134 -1.18 -3.70 -4.09
CA HIS A 134 -1.90 -4.41 -3.05
C HIS A 134 -1.14 -5.62 -2.48
N GLY A 135 -1.46 -5.98 -1.23
CA GLY A 135 -1.00 -7.22 -0.58
C GLY A 135 -1.72 -8.48 -1.06
N LEU A 136 -1.41 -9.62 -0.44
CA LEU A 136 -2.12 -10.90 -0.65
C LEU A 136 -3.62 -10.74 -0.34
N GLY A 137 -4.49 -11.40 -1.11
CA GLY A 137 -5.94 -11.28 -1.02
C GLY A 137 -6.52 -9.92 -1.48
N GLY A 138 -5.66 -8.92 -1.69
CA GLY A 138 -6.03 -7.57 -2.11
C GLY A 138 -6.45 -7.47 -3.59
N ASN A 139 -6.91 -6.29 -3.97
CA ASN A 139 -7.22 -5.90 -5.36
C ASN A 139 -7.20 -4.38 -5.48
N ARG A 140 -7.52 -3.85 -6.67
CA ARG A 140 -7.51 -2.40 -6.98
C ARG A 140 -8.50 -1.54 -6.16
N ASN A 141 -9.37 -2.14 -5.36
CA ASN A 141 -10.33 -1.46 -4.48
C ASN A 141 -10.03 -1.62 -3.00
N ALA A 142 -9.09 -2.49 -2.60
CA ALA A 142 -8.89 -2.88 -1.19
C ALA A 142 -8.19 -1.81 -0.33
N TYR A 143 -7.64 -0.78 -0.97
CA TYR A 143 -6.91 0.33 -0.33
C TYR A 143 -7.51 1.67 -0.76
N SER A 144 -8.82 1.69 -1.00
CA SER A 144 -9.50 2.88 -1.52
C SER A 144 -9.55 4.03 -0.51
N HIS A 145 -9.38 3.75 0.79
CA HIS A 145 -9.18 4.78 1.78
C HIS A 145 -7.83 5.47 1.59
N VAL A 146 -6.72 4.72 1.50
CA VAL A 146 -5.39 5.30 1.28
C VAL A 146 -5.35 6.07 -0.05
N ALA A 147 -5.78 5.44 -1.13
CA ALA A 147 -5.76 6.03 -2.46
C ALA A 147 -6.67 7.25 -2.58
N GLY A 148 -7.88 7.18 -2.02
CA GLY A 148 -8.82 8.29 -2.04
C GLY A 148 -8.41 9.44 -1.11
N SER A 149 -7.83 9.16 0.05
CA SER A 149 -7.30 10.20 0.94
C SER A 149 -6.17 10.98 0.28
N LEU A 150 -5.21 10.30 -0.37
CA LEU A 150 -4.16 10.96 -1.14
C LEU A 150 -4.74 11.77 -2.32
N ALA A 151 -5.72 11.22 -3.04
CA ALA A 151 -6.40 11.93 -4.11
C ALA A 151 -7.17 13.17 -3.65
N SER A 152 -7.77 13.13 -2.46
CA SER A 152 -8.42 14.31 -1.87
C SER A 152 -7.41 15.41 -1.52
N HIS A 153 -6.12 15.07 -1.37
CA HIS A 153 -5.01 15.98 -1.10
C HIS A 153 -4.15 16.30 -2.34
N GLY A 154 -4.61 15.98 -3.56
CA GLY A 154 -3.92 16.39 -4.78
C GLY A 154 -2.98 15.36 -5.39
N VAL A 155 -3.11 14.07 -5.07
CA VAL A 155 -2.27 13.02 -5.68
C VAL A 155 -3.11 12.11 -6.57
N VAL A 156 -2.72 11.89 -7.82
CA VAL A 156 -3.32 10.84 -8.65
C VAL A 156 -2.76 9.48 -8.23
N VAL A 157 -3.60 8.55 -7.80
CA VAL A 157 -3.17 7.22 -7.32
C VAL A 157 -3.65 6.13 -8.28
N VAL A 158 -2.70 5.41 -8.85
CA VAL A 158 -2.93 4.26 -9.73
C VAL A 158 -2.81 2.97 -8.91
N CYS A 159 -3.88 2.20 -8.82
CA CYS A 159 -3.94 0.94 -8.07
C CYS A 159 -4.05 -0.24 -9.05
N PRO A 160 -2.96 -0.98 -9.32
CA PRO A 160 -2.99 -2.22 -10.09
C PRO A 160 -3.92 -3.27 -9.50
N GLU A 161 -4.45 -4.15 -10.35
CA GLU A 161 -4.95 -5.46 -9.96
C GLU A 161 -4.05 -6.52 -10.57
N HIS A 162 -3.33 -7.27 -9.72
CA HIS A 162 -2.34 -8.24 -10.18
C HIS A 162 -2.96 -9.58 -10.59
N ARG A 163 -2.45 -10.18 -11.68
CA ARG A 163 -2.97 -11.42 -12.30
C ARG A 163 -2.09 -12.63 -12.03
N ASP A 164 -1.27 -12.50 -10.99
CA ASP A 164 -0.33 -13.48 -10.46
C ASP A 164 -0.98 -14.52 -9.53
N GLY A 165 -2.30 -14.47 -9.35
CA GLY A 165 -3.02 -15.33 -8.40
C GLY A 165 -2.89 -14.91 -6.95
N SER A 166 -2.36 -13.72 -6.65
CA SER A 166 -2.27 -13.18 -5.29
C SER A 166 -3.55 -12.46 -4.83
N SER A 167 -4.37 -11.95 -5.76
CA SER A 167 -5.68 -11.38 -5.44
C SER A 167 -6.67 -12.46 -5.00
N ALA A 168 -7.62 -12.14 -4.13
CA ALA A 168 -8.68 -13.06 -3.74
C ALA A 168 -9.39 -13.64 -4.98
N ILE A 169 -9.65 -12.77 -5.96
CA ILE A 169 -9.99 -13.13 -7.33
C ILE A 169 -9.72 -11.94 -8.25
N SER A 170 -9.29 -12.20 -9.48
CA SER A 170 -9.26 -11.21 -10.57
C SER A 170 -9.93 -11.77 -11.83
N PHE A 171 -10.17 -10.91 -12.82
CA PHE A 171 -10.74 -11.28 -14.11
C PHE A 171 -9.89 -10.71 -15.24
N ILE A 172 -9.61 -11.54 -16.24
CA ILE A 172 -8.90 -11.16 -17.47
C ILE A 172 -9.91 -11.21 -18.60
N ARG A 173 -10.16 -10.08 -19.26
CA ARG A 173 -10.93 -10.06 -20.52
C ARG A 173 -10.04 -10.55 -21.65
N ASP A 174 -10.56 -11.46 -22.47
CA ASP A 174 -9.91 -11.87 -23.70
C ASP A 174 -10.21 -10.82 -24.79
N PRO A 175 -9.22 -10.07 -25.30
CA PRO A 175 -9.43 -9.07 -26.34
C PRO A 175 -10.08 -9.68 -27.59
N ALA A 176 -9.67 -10.87 -28.01
CA ALA A 176 -10.18 -11.54 -29.21
C ALA A 176 -11.65 -11.98 -29.04
N ALA A 177 -12.08 -12.24 -27.81
CA ALA A 177 -13.46 -12.61 -27.53
C ALA A 177 -14.44 -11.42 -27.49
N GLN A 178 -13.95 -10.16 -27.42
CA GLN A 178 -14.84 -9.00 -27.31
C GLN A 178 -15.59 -8.68 -28.61
N GLU A 179 -15.03 -9.03 -29.76
CA GLU A 179 -15.64 -8.79 -31.07
C GLU A 179 -16.63 -9.90 -31.48
N SER A 180 -16.67 -11.02 -30.74
CA SER A 180 -17.48 -12.18 -31.09
C SER A 180 -18.86 -12.15 -30.42
N PHE A 181 -19.89 -11.83 -31.20
CA PHE A 181 -21.30 -11.85 -30.77
C PHE A 181 -21.80 -13.21 -30.25
N PHE A 182 -21.06 -14.31 -30.49
CA PHE A 182 -21.43 -15.67 -30.12
C PHE A 182 -20.77 -16.19 -28.83
N ILE A 183 -19.72 -15.52 -28.32
CA ILE A 183 -19.00 -15.96 -27.12
C ILE A 183 -19.66 -15.38 -25.87
N ARG A 184 -20.25 -16.25 -25.04
CA ARG A 184 -20.96 -15.85 -23.81
C ARG A 184 -20.05 -15.54 -22.63
N ASN A 185 -18.81 -16.02 -22.63
CA ASN A 185 -17.85 -15.78 -21.56
C ASN A 185 -16.62 -15.06 -22.10
N THR A 186 -16.68 -13.73 -22.07
CA THR A 186 -15.63 -12.85 -22.59
C THR A 186 -14.54 -12.54 -21.56
N ARG A 187 -14.57 -13.24 -20.41
CA ARG A 187 -13.59 -13.09 -19.32
C ARG A 187 -13.25 -14.43 -18.68
N ARG A 188 -12.01 -14.55 -18.23
CA ARG A 188 -11.50 -15.68 -17.43
C ARG A 188 -11.33 -15.21 -15.98
N ALA A 189 -11.74 -16.05 -15.03
CA ALA A 189 -11.44 -15.82 -13.61
C ALA A 189 -10.02 -16.31 -13.29
N MET A 190 -9.28 -15.48 -12.55
CA MET A 190 -8.00 -15.82 -11.94
C MET A 190 -8.22 -15.95 -10.43
N PRO A 191 -8.38 -17.16 -9.89
CA PRO A 191 -8.60 -17.36 -8.47
C PRO A 191 -7.31 -17.12 -7.67
N TYR A 192 -7.46 -16.90 -6.37
CA TYR A 192 -6.35 -16.95 -5.43
C TYR A 192 -5.62 -18.29 -5.48
N VAL A 193 -4.30 -18.25 -5.60
CA VAL A 193 -3.41 -19.41 -5.51
C VAL A 193 -2.80 -19.40 -4.12
N ARG A 194 -3.28 -20.33 -3.28
CA ARG A 194 -2.74 -20.50 -1.93
C ARG A 194 -1.36 -21.13 -2.03
N ILE A 195 -0.36 -20.43 -1.47
CA ILE A 195 1.02 -20.90 -1.35
C ILE A 195 1.32 -20.90 0.16
N PRO A 196 1.87 -21.98 0.72
CA PRO A 196 2.21 -22.06 2.15
C PRO A 196 3.15 -20.93 2.59
N HIS A 197 3.21 -20.67 3.90
CA HIS A 197 4.21 -19.76 4.51
C HIS A 197 5.46 -20.52 5.01
N THR A 198 5.58 -21.80 4.65
CA THR A 198 6.75 -22.60 5.00
C THR A 198 7.98 -22.12 4.25
N GLN A 199 9.10 -21.94 4.95
CA GLN A 199 10.33 -21.39 4.37
C GLN A 199 11.14 -22.46 3.64
N THR A 200 10.61 -22.90 2.49
CA THR A 200 11.20 -23.89 1.58
C THR A 200 11.51 -23.27 0.22
N GLN A 201 12.44 -23.87 -0.52
CA GLN A 201 12.77 -23.43 -1.89
C GLN A 201 11.53 -23.41 -2.79
N GLU A 202 10.67 -24.42 -2.71
CA GLU A 202 9.43 -24.49 -3.48
C GLU A 202 8.49 -23.31 -3.17
N THR A 203 8.35 -22.94 -1.89
CA THR A 203 7.55 -21.78 -1.49
C THR A 203 8.12 -20.48 -2.04
N TRP A 204 9.44 -20.28 -1.93
CA TRP A 204 10.09 -19.10 -2.50
C TRP A 204 9.98 -19.05 -4.03
N ASP A 205 10.14 -20.18 -4.72
CA ASP A 205 9.99 -20.25 -6.17
C ASP A 205 8.56 -19.90 -6.59
N ALA A 206 7.55 -20.35 -5.84
CA ALA A 206 6.16 -20.00 -6.06
C ALA A 206 5.89 -18.50 -5.83
N ARG A 207 6.43 -17.89 -4.77
CA ARG A 207 6.32 -16.43 -4.55
C ARG A 207 7.12 -15.62 -5.57
N ASN A 208 8.25 -16.11 -6.03
CA ASN A 208 9.02 -15.50 -7.11
C ASN A 208 8.25 -15.56 -8.44
N ALA A 209 7.54 -16.65 -8.72
CA ALA A 209 6.65 -16.73 -9.88
C ALA A 209 5.55 -15.67 -9.84
N GLN A 210 5.02 -15.37 -8.64
CA GLN A 210 4.07 -14.27 -8.45
C GLN A 210 4.73 -12.91 -8.68
N LEU A 211 5.90 -12.67 -8.07
CA LEU A 211 6.67 -11.43 -8.25
C LEU A 211 7.02 -11.17 -9.71
N LYS A 212 7.46 -12.18 -10.48
CA LYS A 212 7.75 -12.02 -11.91
C LYS A 212 6.58 -11.42 -12.68
N ILE A 213 5.36 -11.94 -12.44
CA ILE A 213 4.14 -11.40 -13.05
C ILE A 213 3.88 -9.99 -12.55
N ARG A 214 3.95 -9.74 -11.23
CA ARG A 214 3.72 -8.42 -10.65
C ARG A 214 4.65 -7.36 -11.23
N LEU A 215 5.95 -7.64 -11.30
CA LEU A 215 6.96 -6.70 -11.81
C LEU A 215 6.78 -6.42 -13.31
N TRP A 216 6.42 -7.45 -14.08
CA TRP A 216 6.08 -7.29 -15.50
C TRP A 216 4.82 -6.43 -15.69
N GLU A 217 3.76 -6.70 -14.93
CA GLU A 217 2.54 -5.87 -14.92
C GLU A 217 2.84 -4.43 -14.49
N MET A 218 3.70 -4.21 -13.49
CA MET A 218 4.13 -2.87 -13.08
C MET A 218 4.81 -2.11 -14.22
N GLY A 219 5.69 -2.77 -14.99
CA GLY A 219 6.30 -2.17 -16.18
C GLY A 219 5.27 -1.81 -17.26
N LEU A 220 4.30 -2.69 -17.52
CA LEU A 220 3.21 -2.44 -18.47
C LEU A 220 2.27 -1.32 -18.01
N ILE A 221 1.93 -1.27 -16.72
CA ILE A 221 1.08 -0.24 -16.14
C ILE A 221 1.79 1.12 -16.19
N HIS A 222 3.10 1.16 -15.92
CA HIS A 222 3.90 2.36 -16.14
C HIS A 222 3.78 2.85 -17.60
N GLU A 223 3.97 1.98 -18.59
CA GLU A 223 3.79 2.34 -20.00
C GLU A 223 2.38 2.86 -20.31
N ALA A 224 1.34 2.23 -19.74
CA ALA A 224 -0.03 2.67 -19.90
C ALA A 224 -0.27 4.07 -19.28
N VAL A 225 0.28 4.35 -18.09
CA VAL A 225 0.17 5.66 -17.44
C VAL A 225 0.87 6.75 -18.26
N LEU A 226 2.07 6.47 -18.78
CA LEU A 226 2.76 7.40 -19.68
C LEU A 226 1.96 7.66 -20.96
N ASN A 227 1.36 6.61 -21.53
CA ASN A 227 0.52 6.72 -22.72
C ASN A 227 -0.76 7.52 -22.47
N ILE A 228 -1.42 7.34 -21.32
CA ILE A 228 -2.58 8.13 -20.90
C ILE A 228 -2.19 9.61 -20.84
N ASP A 229 -1.08 9.93 -20.17
CA ASP A 229 -0.62 11.31 -20.05
C ASP A 229 -0.23 11.93 -21.40
N LEU A 230 0.40 11.17 -22.29
CA LEU A 230 0.72 11.61 -23.66
C LEU A 230 -0.50 11.69 -24.59
N GLY A 231 -1.67 11.20 -24.15
CA GLY A 231 -2.87 11.12 -25.00
C GLY A 231 -2.77 10.09 -26.12
N VAL A 232 -1.95 9.04 -25.96
CA VAL A 232 -1.88 7.91 -26.87
C VAL A 232 -3.15 7.07 -26.70
N GLY A 233 -3.91 6.90 -27.79
CA GLY A 233 -5.15 6.13 -27.78
C GLY A 233 -4.91 4.65 -27.48
N MET A 234 -5.65 4.13 -26.51
CA MET A 234 -5.64 2.72 -26.11
C MET A 234 -7.08 2.23 -25.89
N THR A 235 -7.34 0.98 -26.20
CA THR A 235 -8.64 0.35 -25.97
C THR A 235 -8.81 0.04 -24.50
N ASN A 236 -9.81 0.64 -23.86
CA ASN A 236 -10.25 0.23 -22.53
C ASN A 236 -11.36 -0.82 -22.64
N LEU A 237 -11.02 -2.09 -22.33
CA LEU A 237 -11.98 -3.19 -22.33
C LEU A 237 -13.01 -3.07 -21.18
N ASN A 238 -12.82 -2.15 -20.24
CA ASN A 238 -13.84 -1.79 -19.27
C ASN A 238 -14.82 -0.76 -19.86
N GLY A 239 -15.84 -1.25 -20.57
CA GLY A 239 -16.87 -0.41 -21.20
C GLY A 239 -17.75 0.42 -20.24
N SER A 240 -17.48 0.38 -18.94
CA SER A 240 -18.15 1.22 -17.94
C SER A 240 -17.42 2.56 -17.67
N THR A 241 -16.25 2.74 -18.28
CA THR A 241 -15.44 3.96 -18.29
C THR A 241 -15.47 4.54 -19.71
N PRO A 242 -16.09 5.71 -19.95
CA PRO A 242 -16.11 6.33 -21.27
C PRO A 242 -14.72 6.90 -21.61
N SER A 243 -14.38 6.99 -22.90
CA SER A 243 -13.05 7.45 -23.34
C SER A 243 -12.71 8.85 -22.81
N VAL A 244 -13.68 9.77 -22.83
CA VAL A 244 -13.53 11.15 -22.32
C VAL A 244 -13.10 11.19 -20.85
N ALA A 245 -13.45 10.19 -20.04
CA ALA A 245 -13.05 10.13 -18.64
C ALA A 245 -11.59 9.73 -18.45
N VAL A 246 -10.97 9.09 -19.45
CA VAL A 246 -9.53 8.82 -19.50
C VAL A 246 -8.78 9.95 -20.21
N GLU A 247 -9.33 10.47 -21.33
CA GLU A 247 -8.74 11.55 -22.13
C GLU A 247 -8.48 12.83 -21.32
N GLN A 248 -9.30 13.13 -20.30
CA GLN A 248 -9.08 14.27 -19.40
C GLN A 248 -7.77 14.21 -18.61
N LEU A 249 -7.13 13.04 -18.47
CA LEU A 249 -5.85 12.88 -17.78
C LEU A 249 -4.65 13.25 -18.66
N ARG A 250 -4.87 13.52 -19.95
CA ARG A 250 -3.83 13.94 -20.88
C ARG A 250 -3.15 15.23 -20.42
N ASP A 251 -1.83 15.22 -20.39
CA ASP A 251 -0.96 16.32 -19.99
C ASP A 251 -1.23 16.78 -18.54
N LYS A 252 -1.78 15.91 -17.69
CA LYS A 252 -2.14 16.21 -16.29
C LYS A 252 -1.37 15.41 -15.26
N LEU A 253 -0.56 14.43 -15.66
CA LEU A 253 0.15 13.55 -14.72
C LEU A 253 1.64 13.91 -14.68
N ASN A 254 2.21 14.02 -13.48
CA ASN A 254 3.64 14.21 -13.30
C ASN A 254 4.37 12.86 -13.38
N VAL A 255 4.49 12.33 -14.60
CA VAL A 255 4.99 10.97 -14.85
C VAL A 255 6.10 10.90 -15.89
N GLN A 256 6.31 11.96 -16.67
CA GLN A 256 7.28 11.97 -17.77
C GLN A 256 8.70 12.32 -17.30
N GLU A 257 8.85 12.92 -16.13
CA GLU A 257 10.16 13.29 -15.58
C GLU A 257 10.76 12.11 -14.80
N PRO A 258 12.00 11.68 -15.14
CA PRO A 258 12.74 10.69 -14.37
C PRO A 258 12.72 10.96 -12.87
N GLY A 259 12.34 9.95 -12.07
CA GLY A 259 12.26 10.08 -10.61
C GLY A 259 10.96 10.68 -10.06
N SER A 260 10.04 11.15 -10.91
CA SER A 260 8.86 11.89 -10.44
C SER A 260 7.73 11.02 -9.86
N ILE A 261 7.69 9.73 -10.19
CA ILE A 261 6.62 8.83 -9.76
C ILE A 261 6.90 8.34 -8.34
N ILE A 262 5.85 8.35 -7.51
CA ILE A 262 5.87 7.81 -6.16
C ILE A 262 5.47 6.33 -6.21
N PHE A 263 6.19 5.49 -5.47
CA PHE A 263 5.91 4.05 -5.39
C PHE A 263 5.43 3.66 -4.00
N GLY A 264 4.25 3.08 -3.92
CA GLY A 264 3.62 2.69 -2.66
C GLY A 264 3.19 1.23 -2.68
N GLY A 265 3.18 0.57 -1.53
CA GLY A 265 2.56 -0.75 -1.44
C GLY A 265 2.37 -1.23 -0.02
N HIS A 266 1.43 -2.15 0.14
CA HIS A 266 1.14 -2.81 1.42
C HIS A 266 1.50 -4.29 1.37
N SER A 267 2.12 -4.83 2.43
CA SER A 267 2.40 -6.27 2.56
C SER A 267 3.19 -6.80 1.36
N PHE A 268 2.65 -7.78 0.64
CA PHE A 268 3.27 -8.28 -0.60
C PHE A 268 3.42 -7.18 -1.68
N GLY A 269 2.57 -6.16 -1.67
CA GLY A 269 2.71 -4.96 -2.49
C GLY A 269 3.91 -4.11 -2.09
N GLY A 270 4.27 -4.04 -0.80
CA GLY A 270 5.50 -3.41 -0.32
C GLY A 270 6.74 -4.15 -0.83
N ALA A 271 6.75 -5.48 -0.70
CA ALA A 271 7.80 -6.32 -1.29
C ALA A 271 7.88 -6.18 -2.82
N THR A 272 6.73 -6.02 -3.49
CA THR A 272 6.65 -5.74 -4.92
C THR A 272 7.38 -4.44 -5.26
N MET A 273 7.17 -3.35 -4.50
CA MET A 273 7.86 -2.09 -4.74
C MET A 273 9.37 -2.23 -4.55
N VAL A 274 9.82 -2.87 -3.46
CA VAL A 274 11.26 -3.09 -3.23
C VAL A 274 11.89 -3.88 -4.39
N GLN A 275 11.29 -4.99 -4.79
CA GLN A 275 11.83 -5.80 -5.89
C GLN A 275 11.77 -5.07 -7.23
N PHE A 276 10.70 -4.30 -7.50
CA PHE A 276 10.55 -3.53 -8.73
C PHE A 276 11.67 -2.48 -8.84
N MET A 277 11.82 -1.65 -7.81
CA MET A 277 12.80 -0.57 -7.75
C MET A 277 14.22 -1.13 -7.92
N LYS A 278 14.58 -2.17 -7.17
CA LYS A 278 15.91 -2.79 -7.26
C LYS A 278 16.15 -3.47 -8.61
N SER A 279 15.17 -4.22 -9.13
CA SER A 279 15.31 -4.93 -10.42
C SER A 279 15.49 -3.97 -11.60
N VAL A 280 14.84 -2.80 -11.56
CA VAL A 280 14.97 -1.79 -12.61
C VAL A 280 16.26 -0.98 -12.45
N HIS A 281 16.52 -0.44 -11.26
CA HIS A 281 17.67 0.45 -11.02
C HIS A 281 19.01 -0.27 -11.21
N TYR A 282 19.11 -1.50 -10.71
CA TYR A 282 20.33 -2.31 -10.77
C TYR A 282 20.33 -3.31 -11.93
N ALA A 283 19.52 -3.10 -12.97
CA ALA A 283 19.41 -4.04 -14.11
C ALA A 283 20.78 -4.37 -14.76
N ASP A 284 21.71 -3.41 -14.78
CA ASP A 284 23.06 -3.58 -15.32
C ASP A 284 24.12 -3.94 -14.28
N HIS A 285 23.76 -4.01 -12.98
CA HIS A 285 24.70 -4.41 -11.94
C HIS A 285 25.22 -5.82 -12.23
N PRO A 286 26.55 -6.08 -12.15
CA PRO A 286 27.13 -7.35 -12.58
C PRO A 286 26.46 -8.58 -11.96
N GLU A 287 26.17 -8.54 -10.65
CA GLU A 287 25.53 -9.66 -9.95
C GLU A 287 24.07 -9.87 -10.35
N VAL A 288 23.31 -8.79 -10.57
CA VAL A 288 21.90 -8.86 -11.01
C VAL A 288 21.82 -9.36 -12.45
N LYS A 289 22.73 -8.88 -13.31
CA LYS A 289 22.87 -9.34 -14.69
C LYS A 289 23.28 -10.82 -14.77
N ALA A 290 24.07 -11.30 -13.80
CA ALA A 290 24.51 -12.69 -13.72
C ALA A 290 23.45 -13.66 -13.13
N MET A 291 22.34 -13.15 -12.57
CA MET A 291 21.28 -14.01 -12.04
C MET A 291 20.75 -14.97 -13.12
N ALA A 292 20.67 -16.26 -12.80
CA ALA A 292 20.17 -17.26 -13.73
C ALA A 292 18.68 -17.07 -14.04
N ASP A 293 17.90 -16.67 -13.03
CA ASP A 293 16.45 -16.53 -13.10
C ASP A 293 16.00 -15.21 -12.45
N PRO A 294 16.17 -14.07 -13.14
CA PRO A 294 15.80 -12.76 -12.61
C PRO A 294 14.28 -12.62 -12.40
N LEU A 295 13.87 -11.84 -11.42
CA LEU A 295 12.45 -11.48 -11.25
C LEU A 295 11.93 -10.60 -12.39
N TYR A 296 12.75 -9.66 -12.85
CA TYR A 296 12.38 -8.74 -13.92
C TYR A 296 13.63 -8.14 -14.57
N ARG A 297 13.63 -8.02 -15.90
CA ARG A 297 14.71 -7.42 -16.68
C ARG A 297 14.12 -6.49 -17.74
N PRO A 298 13.96 -5.19 -17.43
CA PRO A 298 13.54 -4.23 -18.43
C PRO A 298 14.66 -4.02 -19.47
N SER A 299 14.28 -3.74 -20.72
CA SER A 299 15.22 -3.44 -21.79
C SER A 299 15.98 -2.14 -21.50
N PRO A 300 17.26 -2.01 -21.92
CA PRO A 300 18.09 -0.84 -21.64
C PRO A 300 17.47 0.51 -22.01
N ASP A 301 16.73 0.55 -23.13
CA ASP A 301 16.12 1.77 -23.66
C ASP A 301 14.66 1.96 -23.20
N SER A 302 14.16 1.13 -22.28
CA SER A 302 12.79 1.25 -21.78
C SER A 302 12.61 2.52 -20.93
N ARG A 303 11.43 3.14 -21.04
CA ARG A 303 11.10 4.36 -20.28
C ARG A 303 11.13 4.12 -18.77
N ILE A 304 10.79 2.91 -18.31
CA ILE A 304 10.83 2.56 -16.89
C ILE A 304 12.26 2.61 -16.32
N ARG A 305 13.28 2.26 -17.11
CA ARG A 305 14.69 2.37 -16.68
C ARG A 305 15.12 3.81 -16.47
N ALA A 306 14.59 4.75 -17.26
CA ALA A 306 14.80 6.17 -17.01
C ALA A 306 14.02 6.65 -15.78
N GLN A 307 12.81 6.12 -15.56
CA GLN A 307 11.92 6.59 -14.50
C GLN A 307 12.39 6.24 -13.08
N ILE A 308 13.03 5.08 -12.89
CA ILE A 308 13.53 4.64 -11.59
C ILE A 308 14.92 5.21 -11.33
N THR A 309 14.98 6.16 -10.40
CA THR A 309 16.16 6.88 -9.95
C THR A 309 16.24 6.84 -8.42
N GLU A 310 17.28 7.45 -7.86
CA GLU A 310 17.43 7.66 -6.42
C GLU A 310 16.40 8.62 -5.83
N LYS A 311 15.70 9.41 -6.65
CA LYS A 311 14.77 10.46 -6.20
C LYS A 311 13.34 9.98 -5.97
N ASN A 312 12.98 8.80 -6.44
CA ASN A 312 11.61 8.30 -6.30
C ASN A 312 11.26 8.08 -4.82
N PRO A 313 10.22 8.73 -4.28
CA PRO A 313 9.75 8.43 -2.94
C PRO A 313 9.12 7.03 -2.87
N ILE A 314 9.40 6.30 -1.80
CA ILE A 314 8.87 4.96 -1.54
C ILE A 314 8.11 4.90 -0.22
N ILE A 315 6.90 4.33 -0.27
CA ILE A 315 6.01 4.14 0.88
C ILE A 315 5.71 2.65 1.05
N LEU A 316 6.03 2.11 2.22
CA LEU A 316 5.93 0.70 2.54
C LEU A 316 5.05 0.53 3.77
N LEU A 317 3.87 -0.07 3.61
CA LEU A 317 2.94 -0.33 4.71
C LEU A 317 3.01 -1.82 5.07
N ASP A 318 3.41 -2.15 6.30
CA ASP A 318 3.63 -3.52 6.77
C ASP A 318 4.34 -4.39 5.73
N MET A 319 5.55 -4.02 5.34
CA MET A 319 6.22 -4.73 4.23
C MET A 319 6.43 -6.20 4.57
N TRP A 320 5.89 -7.12 3.77
CA TRP A 320 6.13 -8.54 4.01
C TRP A 320 7.48 -8.96 3.43
N CYS A 321 8.48 -9.20 4.28
CA CYS A 321 9.86 -9.42 3.86
C CYS A 321 10.15 -10.79 3.26
N PHE A 322 9.38 -11.85 3.56
CA PHE A 322 9.67 -13.22 3.13
C PHE A 322 9.95 -13.38 1.61
N PRO A 323 9.17 -12.77 0.69
CA PRO A 323 9.45 -12.83 -0.75
C PRO A 323 10.75 -12.12 -1.19
N LEU A 324 11.39 -11.36 -0.30
CA LEU A 324 12.65 -10.68 -0.55
C LEU A 324 13.88 -11.52 -0.19
N LEU A 325 13.67 -12.66 0.48
CA LEU A 325 14.73 -13.47 1.10
C LEU A 325 15.06 -14.74 0.33
N ALA A 326 14.53 -14.91 -0.87
CA ALA A 326 14.84 -16.06 -1.71
C ALA A 326 16.32 -16.06 -2.10
N SER A 327 16.99 -17.22 -1.97
CA SER A 327 18.39 -17.40 -2.36
C SER A 327 18.64 -17.08 -3.84
N SER A 328 17.66 -17.38 -4.70
CA SER A 328 17.69 -17.09 -6.14
C SER A 328 17.67 -15.59 -6.46
N THR A 329 17.30 -14.73 -5.50
CA THR A 329 17.25 -13.27 -5.65
C THR A 329 18.22 -12.54 -4.70
N ALA A 330 19.17 -13.26 -4.09
CA ALA A 330 20.12 -12.72 -3.11
C ALA A 330 20.92 -11.50 -3.60
N ALA A 331 21.28 -11.45 -4.90
CA ALA A 331 21.96 -10.29 -5.48
C ALA A 331 21.14 -8.99 -5.34
N LEU A 332 19.81 -9.05 -5.45
CA LEU A 332 18.93 -7.90 -5.21
C LEU A 332 18.78 -7.61 -3.72
N TYR A 333 18.78 -8.64 -2.87
CA TYR A 333 18.72 -8.46 -1.42
C TYR A 333 19.90 -7.62 -0.92
N HIS A 334 21.14 -7.92 -1.36
CA HIS A 334 22.36 -7.23 -0.91
C HIS A 334 22.49 -5.77 -1.36
N LEU A 335 21.75 -5.35 -2.38
CA LEU A 335 21.83 -3.98 -2.88
C LEU A 335 20.87 -3.08 -2.11
N PRO A 336 21.25 -1.84 -1.74
CA PRO A 336 20.35 -0.95 -1.02
C PRO A 336 19.21 -0.44 -1.91
N LEU A 337 18.17 0.14 -1.32
CA LEU A 337 17.17 0.86 -2.10
C LEU A 337 17.82 2.02 -2.89
N PRO A 338 17.31 2.38 -4.09
CA PRO A 338 17.92 3.41 -4.94
C PRO A 338 18.14 4.76 -4.25
N ALA A 339 17.31 5.12 -3.25
CA ALA A 339 17.48 6.35 -2.47
C ALA A 339 18.83 6.47 -1.73
N TYR A 340 19.53 5.34 -1.51
CA TYR A 340 20.88 5.32 -0.96
C TYR A 340 21.98 5.13 -2.01
N ALA A 341 21.68 5.27 -3.30
CA ALA A 341 22.70 5.21 -4.34
C ALA A 341 23.86 6.18 -4.04
N ASP A 342 25.09 5.80 -4.41
CA ASP A 342 26.29 6.59 -4.19
C ASP A 342 26.43 7.72 -5.24
N VAL A 343 25.44 8.61 -5.23
CA VAL A 343 25.39 9.80 -6.08
C VAL A 343 25.01 11.05 -5.26
N PRO A 344 25.49 12.25 -5.63
CA PRO A 344 25.22 13.46 -4.86
C PRO A 344 23.73 13.82 -4.73
N SER A 345 22.90 13.42 -5.69
CA SER A 345 21.47 13.69 -5.73
C SER A 345 20.61 12.76 -4.86
N ALA A 346 21.21 11.71 -4.27
CA ALA A 346 20.44 10.74 -3.50
C ALA A 346 19.97 11.34 -2.17
N PRO A 347 18.65 11.33 -1.89
CA PRO A 347 18.07 11.93 -0.69
C PRO A 347 18.30 11.07 0.58
N GLY A 348 18.78 9.84 0.42
CA GLY A 348 18.88 8.87 1.51
C GLY A 348 17.50 8.51 2.06
N GLY A 349 17.44 8.26 3.37
CA GLY A 349 16.23 7.82 4.06
C GLY A 349 15.08 8.83 4.06
N THR A 350 15.31 10.09 3.69
CA THR A 350 14.22 11.08 3.59
C THR A 350 13.19 10.72 2.52
N ALA A 351 13.55 9.92 1.51
CA ALA A 351 12.64 9.44 0.49
C ALA A 351 11.97 8.09 0.84
N ILE A 352 12.25 7.52 2.02
CA ILE A 352 11.78 6.20 2.43
C ILE A 352 10.88 6.34 3.66
N LEU A 353 9.62 5.92 3.52
CA LEU A 353 8.69 5.75 4.64
C LEU A 353 8.28 4.29 4.77
N ALA A 354 8.48 3.72 5.95
CA ALA A 354 7.92 2.45 6.35
C ALA A 354 7.02 2.64 7.56
N ILE A 355 5.79 2.12 7.48
CA ILE A 355 4.84 2.14 8.59
C ILE A 355 4.39 0.72 8.87
N GLU A 356 4.73 0.24 10.05
CA GLU A 356 4.36 -1.08 10.54
C GLU A 356 3.10 -1.01 11.41
N SER A 357 2.38 -2.13 11.48
CA SER A 357 1.39 -2.36 12.50
C SER A 357 2.09 -2.81 13.78
N GLU A 358 1.41 -2.72 14.92
CA GLU A 358 1.98 -3.27 16.16
C GLU A 358 2.23 -4.78 16.04
N THR A 359 1.41 -5.49 15.26
CA THR A 359 1.62 -6.93 14.99
C THR A 359 2.92 -7.18 14.23
N PHE A 360 3.23 -6.39 13.19
CA PHE A 360 4.48 -6.52 12.44
C PHE A 360 5.69 -6.02 13.25
N PHE A 361 5.53 -4.94 14.02
CA PHE A 361 6.57 -4.45 14.92
C PHE A 361 6.98 -5.49 15.97
N LYS A 362 6.01 -6.25 16.51
CA LYS A 362 6.28 -7.33 17.49
C LYS A 362 6.89 -8.59 16.87
N TRP A 363 6.95 -8.69 15.55
CA TRP A 363 7.58 -9.82 14.86
C TRP A 363 9.08 -9.57 14.69
N THR A 364 9.85 -9.88 15.74
CA THR A 364 11.27 -9.51 15.88
C THR A 364 12.14 -9.87 14.66
N GLU A 365 12.16 -11.12 14.22
CA GLU A 365 13.01 -11.54 13.10
C GLU A 365 12.62 -10.88 11.77
N HIS A 366 11.34 -10.62 11.57
CA HIS A 366 10.87 -9.87 10.40
C HIS A 366 11.29 -8.41 10.51
N LEU A 367 11.15 -7.79 11.68
CA LEU A 367 11.60 -6.41 11.92
C LEU A 367 13.11 -6.26 11.66
N HIS A 368 13.91 -7.27 12.02
CA HIS A 368 15.34 -7.33 11.68
C HIS A 368 15.59 -7.43 10.18
N ALA A 369 14.79 -8.19 9.43
CA ALA A 369 14.86 -8.21 7.97
C ALA A 369 14.47 -6.84 7.37
N THR A 370 13.39 -6.23 7.86
CA THR A 370 12.91 -4.90 7.45
C THR A 370 13.98 -3.85 7.67
N ALA A 371 14.59 -3.79 8.86
CA ALA A 371 15.66 -2.86 9.19
C ALA A 371 16.83 -2.94 8.20
N ARG A 372 17.29 -4.16 7.87
CA ARG A 372 18.37 -4.38 6.89
C ARG A 372 17.97 -3.91 5.50
N ILE A 373 16.80 -4.30 5.01
CA ILE A 373 16.29 -3.93 3.69
C ILE A 373 16.20 -2.40 3.50
N LEU A 374 15.86 -1.67 4.56
CA LEU A 374 15.74 -0.20 4.57
C LEU A 374 17.04 0.54 4.85
N SER A 375 18.16 -0.17 5.02
CA SER A 375 19.47 0.41 5.31
C SER A 375 20.35 0.55 4.04
N PRO A 376 21.44 1.34 4.10
CA PRO A 376 22.42 1.44 3.02
C PRO A 376 23.24 0.15 2.79
N ASP A 377 23.26 -0.77 3.76
CA ASP A 377 23.96 -2.06 3.65
C ASP A 377 23.07 -3.22 4.13
N PRO A 378 22.13 -3.70 3.29
CA PRO A 378 21.25 -4.80 3.65
C PRO A 378 21.96 -6.14 3.87
N ALA A 379 23.20 -6.28 3.39
CA ALA A 379 24.01 -7.48 3.56
C ALA A 379 24.65 -7.56 4.95
N ALA A 380 24.76 -6.43 5.66
CA ALA A 380 25.26 -6.40 7.02
C ALA A 380 24.40 -7.26 7.96
N ALA A 381 25.05 -7.93 8.92
CA ALA A 381 24.37 -8.71 9.94
C ALA A 381 23.50 -7.82 10.85
N VAL A 382 24.00 -6.61 11.15
CA VAL A 382 23.35 -5.60 12.00
C VAL A 382 23.44 -4.24 11.33
N VAL A 383 22.36 -3.47 11.37
CA VAL A 383 22.33 -2.10 10.86
C VAL A 383 23.19 -1.22 11.77
N SER A 384 24.27 -0.68 11.23
CA SER A 384 25.17 0.20 11.98
C SER A 384 24.91 1.67 11.64
N ALA A 385 25.11 2.57 12.61
CA ALA A 385 25.05 4.00 12.35
C ALA A 385 26.07 4.44 11.28
N ALA A 386 27.23 3.78 11.22
CA ALA A 386 28.28 4.04 10.25
C ALA A 386 27.87 3.68 8.81
N ALA A 387 26.89 2.79 8.61
CA ALA A 387 26.37 2.47 7.28
C ALA A 387 25.75 3.69 6.58
N PHE A 388 25.30 4.68 7.35
CA PHE A 388 24.73 5.93 6.83
C PHE A 388 25.80 6.98 6.50
N GLU A 389 27.08 6.72 6.75
CA GLU A 389 28.17 7.64 6.44
C GLU A 389 28.82 7.26 5.11
N ARG A 390 28.84 8.20 4.15
CA ARG A 390 29.55 8.02 2.88
C ARG A 390 31.07 8.13 3.08
N PRO A 391 31.89 7.55 2.18
CA PRO A 391 33.34 7.77 2.18
C PRO A 391 33.75 9.25 2.10
N SER A 392 32.89 10.11 1.57
CA SER A 392 33.07 11.57 1.54
C SER A 392 32.90 12.26 2.90
N GLY A 393 32.45 11.55 3.94
CA GLY A 393 32.10 12.09 5.26
C GLY A 393 30.68 12.67 5.34
N ILE A 394 29.90 12.62 4.26
CA ILE A 394 28.49 13.04 4.26
C ILE A 394 27.64 11.94 4.88
N ARG A 395 26.89 12.26 5.94
CA ARG A 395 25.90 11.35 6.52
C ARG A 395 24.57 11.46 5.77
N LEU A 396 24.12 10.34 5.22
CA LEU A 396 22.79 10.20 4.64
C LEU A 396 21.75 10.09 5.76
N PRO A 397 20.55 10.68 5.59
CA PRO A 397 19.48 10.49 6.53
C PRO A 397 19.08 9.02 6.66
N GLU A 398 18.72 8.61 7.88
CA GLU A 398 18.08 7.32 8.16
C GLU A 398 16.61 7.32 7.70
N PRO A 399 16.04 6.15 7.37
CA PRO A 399 14.67 6.06 6.86
C PRO A 399 13.65 6.45 7.94
N ASN A 400 12.46 6.88 7.50
CA ASN A 400 11.35 7.17 8.40
C ASN A 400 10.60 5.86 8.67
N VAL A 401 10.80 5.27 9.86
CA VAL A 401 10.21 3.97 10.24
C VAL A 401 9.41 4.13 11.51
N PHE A 402 8.12 3.80 11.45
CA PHE A 402 7.18 4.00 12.54
C PHE A 402 6.22 2.83 12.68
N TYR A 403 5.56 2.70 13.83
CA TYR A 403 4.40 1.84 13.97
C TYR A 403 3.24 2.52 14.70
N VAL A 404 2.03 2.01 14.47
CA VAL A 404 0.82 2.44 15.17
C VAL A 404 0.54 1.49 16.34
N GLN A 405 0.47 2.00 17.56
CA GLN A 405 0.13 1.20 18.74
C GLN A 405 -1.28 0.62 18.65
N ASN A 406 -1.43 -0.60 19.15
CA ASN A 406 -2.67 -1.39 19.11
C ASN A 406 -3.27 -1.52 17.69
N SER A 407 -2.45 -1.53 16.64
CA SER A 407 -2.92 -1.79 15.27
C SER A 407 -2.60 -3.21 14.81
N ALA A 408 -3.33 -3.69 13.81
CA ALA A 408 -3.10 -4.98 13.17
C ALA A 408 -2.76 -4.79 11.69
N HIS A 409 -2.28 -5.85 11.04
CA HIS A 409 -1.92 -5.83 9.61
C HIS A 409 -3.05 -5.30 8.71
N LEU A 410 -4.29 -5.74 8.97
CA LEU A 410 -5.45 -5.28 8.20
C LEU A 410 -5.80 -3.80 8.41
N SER A 411 -5.31 -3.15 9.47
CA SER A 411 -5.51 -1.72 9.74
C SER A 411 -4.88 -0.83 8.66
N GLN A 412 -3.98 -1.36 7.85
CA GLN A 412 -3.37 -0.67 6.70
C GLN A 412 -4.28 -0.62 5.46
N SER A 413 -5.48 -1.20 5.51
CA SER A 413 -6.39 -1.38 4.38
C SER A 413 -7.84 -1.02 4.71
N ASP A 414 -8.72 -1.05 3.71
CA ASP A 414 -10.15 -0.83 3.90
C ASP A 414 -10.78 -1.88 4.83
N PHE A 415 -10.18 -3.07 4.96
CA PHE A 415 -10.69 -4.14 5.81
C PHE A 415 -10.76 -3.74 7.29
N GLY A 416 -9.77 -2.99 7.78
CA GLY A 416 -9.75 -2.53 9.17
C GLY A 416 -11.01 -1.74 9.52
N VAL A 417 -11.43 -0.83 8.63
CA VAL A 417 -12.58 0.04 8.87
C VAL A 417 -13.91 -0.59 8.48
N LEU A 418 -13.93 -1.47 7.48
CA LEU A 418 -15.15 -2.18 7.07
C LEU A 418 -15.54 -3.31 8.03
N PHE A 419 -14.57 -3.89 8.73
CA PHE A 419 -14.80 -5.02 9.64
C PHE A 419 -14.23 -4.78 11.05
N PRO A 420 -14.55 -3.66 11.71
CA PRO A 420 -13.87 -3.25 12.95
C PRO A 420 -14.09 -4.25 14.10
N TRP A 421 -15.23 -4.94 14.12
CA TRP A 421 -15.47 -6.02 15.08
C TRP A 421 -14.55 -7.22 14.84
N LEU A 422 -14.36 -7.62 13.58
CA LEU A 422 -13.45 -8.72 13.22
C LEU A 422 -12.02 -8.34 13.56
N THR A 423 -11.59 -7.14 13.14
CA THR A 423 -10.23 -6.63 13.40
C THR A 423 -9.94 -6.52 14.90
N ARG A 424 -10.91 -6.06 15.69
CA ARG A 424 -10.75 -5.97 17.15
C ARG A 424 -10.76 -7.33 17.85
N LYS A 425 -11.71 -8.20 17.51
CA LYS A 425 -11.93 -9.45 18.24
C LYS A 425 -10.88 -10.51 17.93
N VAL A 426 -10.41 -10.57 16.67
CA VAL A 426 -9.46 -11.58 16.21
C VAL A 426 -8.04 -11.06 16.30
N PHE A 427 -7.79 -9.84 15.83
CA PHE A 427 -6.44 -9.30 15.68
C PHE A 427 -6.07 -8.27 16.76
N GLY A 428 -6.93 -8.06 17.77
CA GLY A 428 -6.66 -7.17 18.89
C GLY A 428 -6.59 -5.68 18.55
N ALA A 429 -6.92 -5.28 17.32
CA ALA A 429 -6.74 -3.89 16.89
C ALA A 429 -7.76 -2.93 17.53
N GLU A 430 -7.28 -1.75 17.90
CA GLU A 430 -8.09 -0.66 18.43
C GLU A 430 -8.13 0.50 17.44
N GLU A 431 -9.32 1.07 17.22
CA GLU A 431 -9.53 2.27 16.39
C GLU A 431 -8.84 2.20 15.01
N PRO A 432 -9.26 1.30 14.09
CA PRO A 432 -8.62 1.16 12.77
C PRO A 432 -8.62 2.45 11.94
N GLU A 433 -9.57 3.36 12.15
CA GLU A 433 -9.57 4.71 11.56
C GLU A 433 -8.37 5.56 12.02
N ARG A 434 -7.91 5.39 13.27
CA ARG A 434 -6.73 6.08 13.80
C ARG A 434 -5.48 5.69 13.03
N ALA A 435 -5.31 4.40 12.72
CA ALA A 435 -4.17 3.92 11.94
C ALA A 435 -4.16 4.55 10.53
N LEU A 436 -5.29 4.53 9.81
CA LEU A 436 -5.38 5.14 8.49
C LEU A 436 -5.15 6.66 8.50
N ARG A 437 -5.62 7.36 9.55
CA ARG A 437 -5.36 8.78 9.76
C ARG A 437 -3.88 9.06 9.98
N LEU A 438 -3.22 8.33 10.89
CA LEU A 438 -1.79 8.50 11.17
C LEU A 438 -0.94 8.18 9.94
N ASN A 439 -1.29 7.13 9.21
CA ASN A 439 -0.68 6.81 7.92
C ASN A 439 -0.80 7.98 6.95
N LEU A 440 -2.00 8.53 6.77
CA LEU A 440 -2.21 9.66 5.86
C LEU A 440 -1.32 10.86 6.22
N ARG A 441 -1.23 11.22 7.52
CA ARG A 441 -0.34 12.29 7.99
C ARG A 441 1.11 12.04 7.59
N ALA A 442 1.62 10.84 7.87
CA ALA A 442 2.99 10.46 7.56
C ALA A 442 3.26 10.43 6.04
N LEU A 443 2.30 9.92 5.26
CA LEU A 443 2.38 9.89 3.80
C LEU A 443 2.43 11.31 3.22
N LEU A 444 1.54 12.21 3.66
CA LEU A 444 1.58 13.61 3.22
C LEU A 444 2.89 14.29 3.61
N GLN A 445 3.38 14.04 4.84
CA GLN A 445 4.63 14.62 5.28
C GLN A 445 5.84 14.13 4.48
N LEU A 446 5.89 12.84 4.14
CA LEU A 446 6.93 12.30 3.23
C LEU A 446 6.93 13.05 1.90
N LEU A 447 5.73 13.26 1.33
CA LEU A 447 5.59 13.95 0.04
C LEU A 447 6.11 15.39 0.14
N ARG A 448 5.74 16.13 1.20
CA ARG A 448 6.20 17.52 1.41
C ARG A 448 7.72 17.63 1.52
N ILE A 449 8.36 16.77 2.31
CA ILE A 449 9.82 16.84 2.50
C ILE A 449 10.62 16.41 1.27
N ASN A 450 9.98 15.80 0.27
CA ASN A 450 10.56 15.45 -1.03
C ASN A 450 10.04 16.36 -2.16
N ASP A 451 9.61 17.59 -1.82
CA ASP A 451 9.14 18.61 -2.76
C ASP A 451 7.96 18.18 -3.65
N VAL A 452 7.18 17.19 -3.22
CA VAL A 452 5.95 16.77 -3.90
C VAL A 452 4.79 17.65 -3.41
N PRO A 453 4.14 18.43 -4.31
CA PRO A 453 3.08 19.34 -3.90
C PRO A 453 1.83 18.57 -3.50
N VAL A 454 1.42 18.71 -2.24
CA VAL A 454 0.18 18.15 -1.70
C VAL A 454 -0.56 19.20 -0.89
N ALA A 455 -1.88 19.06 -0.81
CA ALA A 455 -2.69 19.93 0.02
C ALA A 455 -2.31 19.80 1.51
N ARG A 456 -2.67 20.83 2.26
CA ARG A 456 -2.51 20.90 3.71
C ARG A 456 -3.23 19.74 4.43
N THR A 457 -2.66 19.27 5.52
CA THR A 457 -3.28 18.26 6.40
C THR A 457 -4.53 18.86 7.02
N TRP A 458 -5.62 18.10 7.09
CA TRP A 458 -6.83 18.60 7.76
C TRP A 458 -6.59 18.76 9.27
N ALA A 459 -6.98 19.90 9.85
CA ALA A 459 -6.78 20.17 11.28
C ALA A 459 -7.38 19.10 12.20
N GLY A 460 -8.52 18.50 11.80
CA GLY A 460 -9.13 17.40 12.55
C GLY A 460 -8.32 16.11 12.53
N ASP A 461 -7.43 15.92 11.55
CA ASP A 461 -6.49 14.80 11.53
C ASP A 461 -5.35 15.00 12.53
N LEU A 462 -5.05 16.24 12.95
CA LEU A 462 -3.98 16.55 13.90
C LEU A 462 -4.40 16.36 15.37
N VAL A 463 -5.70 16.35 15.67
CA VAL A 463 -6.20 16.25 17.04
C VAL A 463 -6.07 14.81 17.55
N ASP A 464 -5.36 14.61 18.65
CA ASP A 464 -5.25 13.30 19.30
C ASP A 464 -6.51 12.94 20.09
N GLY A 465 -7.01 11.71 19.88
CA GLY A 465 -8.28 11.23 20.40
C GLY A 465 -9.48 11.56 19.49
N GLY A 466 -10.25 10.53 19.12
CA GLY A 466 -11.36 10.59 18.15
C GLY A 466 -12.59 11.42 18.51
N ALA A 467 -12.45 12.55 19.22
CA ALA A 467 -13.56 13.36 19.72
C ALA A 467 -14.10 14.42 18.74
N LEU A 468 -13.55 14.56 17.53
CA LEU A 468 -14.05 15.53 16.53
C LEU A 468 -14.66 14.90 15.26
N ALA A 469 -14.70 13.57 15.15
CA ALA A 469 -15.50 12.89 14.14
C ALA A 469 -17.01 13.02 14.46
N GLY A 470 -17.61 14.20 14.27
CA GLY A 470 -19.06 14.35 14.42
C GLY A 470 -19.66 15.74 14.63
N LYS A 471 -18.88 16.83 14.66
CA LYS A 471 -19.46 18.18 14.64
C LYS A 471 -19.21 18.83 13.28
N PRO A 472 -20.25 19.30 12.56
CA PRO A 472 -20.01 20.31 11.54
C PRO A 472 -19.44 21.53 12.27
N VAL A 473 -18.26 21.98 11.88
CA VAL A 473 -17.85 23.35 12.16
C VAL A 473 -18.64 24.19 11.18
N ASP A 474 -19.89 24.49 11.55
CA ASP A 474 -20.63 25.58 10.93
C ASP A 474 -19.93 26.86 11.40
N GLY A 475 -19.32 27.59 10.46
CA GLY A 475 -18.75 28.90 10.70
C GLY A 475 -17.41 29.12 10.01
N GLU A 476 -17.45 29.69 8.81
CA GLU A 476 -16.45 30.70 8.44
C GLU A 476 -16.57 31.84 9.47
N GLU A 477 -15.75 31.81 10.52
CA GLU A 477 -15.44 33.02 11.26
C GLU A 477 -14.07 33.51 10.81
N ASP A 478 -14.09 34.53 9.95
CA ASP A 478 -12.99 35.45 9.71
C ASP A 478 -12.47 35.96 11.06
N HIS A 479 -11.36 35.40 11.55
CA HIS A 479 -10.54 36.08 12.55
C HIS A 479 -9.69 37.15 11.86
N SER A 480 -10.35 38.27 11.54
CA SER A 480 -9.70 39.55 11.30
C SER A 480 -9.47 40.25 12.65
N GLY A 481 -8.19 40.49 12.98
CA GLY A 481 -7.72 41.24 14.16
C GLY A 481 -7.05 40.34 15.18
N SER A 482 -5.81 40.55 15.62
CA SER A 482 -4.93 41.71 15.61
C SER A 482 -3.47 41.25 15.51
N GLN A 483 -2.65 42.01 14.77
CA GLN A 483 -1.19 41.87 14.83
C GLN A 483 -0.71 42.15 16.26
N ASP A 484 -0.23 41.12 16.94
CA ASP A 484 0.75 41.28 18.01
C ASP A 484 2.10 40.79 17.49
N GLU A 485 3.02 41.73 17.36
CA GLU A 485 4.42 41.49 17.03
C GLU A 485 5.11 40.83 18.24
N GLY A 486 5.69 39.64 18.03
CA GLY A 486 6.67 39.06 18.94
C GLY A 486 6.25 37.75 19.58
N GLY A 487 6.39 36.65 18.83
CA GLY A 487 6.31 35.28 19.36
C GLY A 487 6.66 34.29 18.27
N THR A 488 7.60 33.39 18.54
CA THR A 488 8.05 32.32 17.64
C THR A 488 6.87 31.59 17.00
N SER A 489 6.84 31.52 15.67
CA SER A 489 5.86 30.75 14.88
C SER A 489 5.92 29.27 15.27
N GLU A 490 5.07 28.86 16.21
CA GLU A 490 4.67 27.46 16.32
C GLU A 490 3.88 27.14 15.05
N THR A 491 4.46 26.31 14.18
CA THR A 491 3.80 25.84 12.96
C THR A 491 2.60 25.01 13.36
N ASP A 492 1.42 25.34 12.85
CA ASP A 492 0.13 24.68 13.14
C ASP A 492 0.06 23.18 12.76
N GLY A 493 1.12 22.64 12.14
CA GLY A 493 1.22 21.24 11.69
C GLY A 493 0.41 20.93 10.43
N ILE A 494 -0.30 21.92 9.89
CA ILE A 494 -1.23 21.75 8.77
C ILE A 494 -0.46 21.78 7.44
N GLU A 495 0.45 22.73 7.28
CA GLU A 495 1.31 22.85 6.09
C GLU A 495 2.63 22.07 6.21
N ASP A 496 3.05 21.74 7.43
CA ASP A 496 4.30 21.02 7.72
C ASP A 496 4.16 20.27 9.05
N ASP A 497 3.76 18.99 8.98
CA ASP A 497 3.49 18.13 10.14
C ASP A 497 4.79 17.51 10.66
N LYS A 498 5.71 18.34 11.16
CA LYS A 498 6.99 17.84 11.71
C LYS A 498 6.80 16.86 12.86
N ALA A 499 5.70 16.98 13.59
CA ALA A 499 5.38 16.11 14.72
C ALA A 499 5.20 14.64 14.31
N ILE A 500 4.67 14.35 13.12
CA ILE A 500 4.50 12.96 12.66
C ILE A 500 5.84 12.27 12.37
N PHE A 501 6.94 13.02 12.20
CA PHE A 501 8.29 12.48 12.03
C PHE A 501 9.21 12.71 13.23
N ASP A 502 8.63 13.10 14.37
CA ASP A 502 9.37 13.18 15.63
C ASP A 502 9.88 11.78 16.05
N ARG A 503 11.15 11.72 16.43
CA ARG A 503 11.87 10.49 16.83
C ARG A 503 12.14 10.44 18.34
N SER A 504 11.56 11.35 19.12
CA SER A 504 11.71 11.35 20.58
C SER A 504 10.89 10.20 21.22
N ASN A 505 11.57 9.23 21.85
CA ASN A 505 10.92 8.07 22.50
C ASN A 505 10.71 8.26 24.02
N ASP A 506 11.02 9.44 24.56
CA ASP A 506 11.20 9.67 26.01
C ASP A 506 9.90 9.94 26.79
N GLY A 507 8.77 9.36 26.36
CA GLY A 507 7.48 9.47 27.06
C GLY A 507 6.75 10.81 26.87
N ALA A 508 7.27 11.68 26.01
CA ALA A 508 6.65 12.93 25.54
C ALA A 508 6.24 12.82 24.06
N ALA A 509 5.74 11.65 23.63
CA ALA A 509 5.36 11.42 22.24
C ALA A 509 4.40 12.52 21.76
N THR A 510 4.83 13.31 20.78
CA THR A 510 4.09 14.45 20.26
C THR A 510 2.77 14.03 19.57
N VAL A 511 2.69 12.78 19.13
CA VAL A 511 1.51 12.19 18.48
C VAL A 511 1.10 10.90 19.18
N GLN A 512 -0.14 10.82 19.65
CA GLN A 512 -0.64 9.65 20.38
C GLN A 512 -0.68 8.39 19.51
N ALA A 513 -0.27 7.24 20.09
CA ALA A 513 -0.26 5.91 19.46
C ALA A 513 0.61 5.81 18.20
N TRP A 514 1.54 6.75 18.00
CA TRP A 514 2.51 6.76 16.91
C TRP A 514 3.91 6.64 17.49
N CYS A 515 4.67 5.64 17.06
CA CYS A 515 5.96 5.31 17.68
C CYS A 515 7.05 5.15 16.64
N TRP A 516 8.18 5.81 16.86
CA TRP A 516 9.37 5.68 16.03
C TRP A 516 10.07 4.34 16.29
N ILE A 517 10.54 3.70 15.22
CA ILE A 517 11.37 2.50 15.27
C ILE A 517 12.80 2.92 14.94
N ASP A 518 13.68 2.86 15.94
CA ASP A 518 15.12 2.94 15.70
C ASP A 518 15.59 1.64 15.07
N ILE A 519 16.00 1.72 13.80
CA ILE A 519 16.50 0.54 13.09
C ILE A 519 17.99 0.29 13.35
N VAL A 520 18.72 1.25 13.91
CA VAL A 520 20.15 1.08 14.24
C VAL A 520 20.28 0.08 15.38
N GLY A 521 21.14 -0.93 15.18
CA GLY A 521 21.31 -2.04 16.11
C GLY A 521 20.35 -3.21 15.89
N LEU A 522 19.34 -3.07 15.02
CA LEU A 522 18.52 -4.20 14.58
C LEU A 522 19.27 -5.05 13.54
N GLY A 523 19.10 -6.37 13.60
CA GLY A 523 19.82 -7.35 12.77
C GLY A 523 19.81 -8.74 13.42
N SER A 524 20.80 -9.58 13.13
CA SER A 524 20.94 -10.86 13.84
C SER A 524 21.20 -10.62 15.33
N GLU A 525 20.37 -11.20 16.22
CA GLU A 525 20.70 -11.23 17.66
C GLU A 525 22.10 -11.82 17.85
N THR A 526 22.90 -11.22 18.72
CA THR A 526 24.25 -11.68 19.08
C THR A 526 24.24 -12.97 19.93
N GLY A 527 23.42 -13.96 19.58
CA GLY A 527 23.24 -15.21 20.31
C GLY A 527 22.80 -16.36 19.40
N GLU A 528 23.61 -17.41 19.37
CA GLU A 528 23.40 -18.76 18.81
C GLU A 528 21.97 -19.09 18.31
N GLY A 529 21.74 -19.02 16.98
CA GLY A 529 20.44 -19.43 16.42
C GLY A 529 20.26 -19.44 14.90
N GLY A 530 21.11 -18.77 14.12
CA GLY A 530 20.95 -18.73 12.66
C GLY A 530 22.26 -18.56 11.92
N GLU A 531 23.03 -19.64 11.75
CA GLU A 531 24.08 -19.69 10.73
C GLU A 531 23.43 -19.66 9.33
N GLY A 532 23.05 -18.48 8.87
CA GLY A 532 23.05 -18.20 7.44
C GLY A 532 24.50 -18.32 6.96
N LYS A 533 24.76 -19.14 5.95
CA LYS A 533 26.07 -19.13 5.27
C LYS A 533 26.34 -17.70 4.82
N ASP A 534 27.55 -17.18 5.09
CA ASP A 534 27.99 -15.82 4.74
C ASP A 534 27.38 -15.33 3.42
N GLY A 535 26.58 -14.26 3.48
CA GLY A 535 25.98 -13.63 2.30
C GLY A 535 24.71 -14.28 1.73
N GLN A 536 23.91 -15.02 2.51
CA GLN A 536 22.55 -15.39 2.13
C GLN A 536 21.50 -14.72 3.03
N PRO A 537 20.34 -14.31 2.51
CA PRO A 537 19.24 -13.83 3.34
C PRO A 537 18.83 -14.90 4.36
N ALA A 538 18.74 -14.51 5.64
CA ALA A 538 18.34 -15.43 6.71
C ALA A 538 16.84 -15.74 6.63
N LYS A 539 16.45 -16.91 7.14
CA LYS A 539 15.04 -17.25 7.36
C LYS A 539 14.43 -16.33 8.43
N ILE A 540 13.14 -16.06 8.34
CA ILE A 540 12.39 -15.27 9.34
C ILE A 540 11.73 -16.24 10.34
N GLU A 541 12.20 -16.31 11.59
CA GLU A 541 11.49 -17.10 12.62
C GLU A 541 10.07 -16.56 12.83
N GLY A 542 9.09 -17.45 13.03
CA GLY A 542 7.69 -17.04 13.17
C GLY A 542 6.90 -16.92 11.85
N GLU A 543 7.53 -17.12 10.68
CA GLU A 543 6.84 -16.97 9.39
C GLU A 543 5.59 -17.85 9.24
N PRO A 544 5.62 -19.18 9.48
CA PRO A 544 4.41 -19.99 9.46
C PRO A 544 3.34 -19.53 10.47
N GLU A 545 3.76 -19.05 11.64
CA GLU A 545 2.88 -18.58 12.71
C GLU A 545 2.16 -17.27 12.34
N MET A 546 2.71 -16.52 11.39
CA MET A 546 2.14 -15.25 10.90
C MET A 546 1.23 -15.42 9.67
N GLU A 547 1.01 -16.65 9.18
CA GLU A 547 0.13 -16.94 8.03
C GLU A 547 -1.27 -16.33 8.24
N ASP A 548 -1.86 -16.51 9.43
CA ASP A 548 -3.21 -16.02 9.74
C ASP A 548 -3.27 -14.49 9.82
N VAL A 549 -2.16 -13.83 10.15
CA VAL A 549 -2.05 -12.35 10.15
C VAL A 549 -1.92 -11.83 8.72
N ILE A 550 -1.08 -12.46 7.90
CA ILE A 550 -0.77 -12.02 6.53
C ILE A 550 -1.95 -12.31 5.58
N GLU A 551 -2.58 -13.47 5.71
CA GLU A 551 -3.72 -13.88 4.88
C GLU A 551 -5.08 -13.67 5.56
N ALA A 552 -5.12 -13.11 6.77
CA ALA A 552 -6.35 -12.89 7.54
C ALA A 552 -7.24 -14.14 7.69
N GLN A 553 -6.62 -15.33 7.78
CA GLN A 553 -7.36 -16.58 7.97
C GLN A 553 -7.86 -16.69 9.42
N LEU A 554 -9.08 -17.20 9.61
CA LEU A 554 -9.63 -17.49 10.95
C LEU A 554 -9.54 -18.98 11.24
N THR A 555 -8.73 -19.39 12.21
CA THR A 555 -8.64 -20.80 12.65
C THR A 555 -9.65 -21.12 13.76
N ALA A 556 -9.87 -22.41 14.03
CA ALA A 556 -10.82 -22.85 15.05
C ALA A 556 -10.32 -22.62 16.50
N GLU A 557 -9.00 -22.47 16.69
CA GLU A 557 -8.37 -22.31 18.01
C GLU A 557 -8.60 -20.92 18.61
N ASP A 558 -8.76 -19.89 17.76
CA ASP A 558 -9.13 -18.51 18.15
C ASP A 558 -10.45 -18.42 18.93
N ALA A 559 -11.31 -19.45 18.85
CA ALA A 559 -12.56 -19.52 19.62
C ALA A 559 -12.36 -20.00 21.07
N THR A 560 -11.30 -20.77 21.34
CA THR A 560 -11.10 -21.46 22.64
C THR A 560 -10.33 -20.64 23.68
N ALA A 561 -9.55 -19.64 23.26
CA ALA A 561 -8.87 -18.75 24.19
C ALA A 561 -9.86 -17.85 25.00
N THR A 562 -11.09 -17.69 24.51
CA THR A 562 -12.11 -16.81 25.12
C THR A 562 -13.04 -17.46 26.16
N THR A 563 -12.97 -18.78 26.40
CA THR A 563 -13.84 -19.45 27.37
C THR A 563 -13.13 -19.88 28.67
N GLY A 564 -11.81 -19.68 28.76
CA GLY A 564 -10.99 -20.18 29.89
C GLY A 564 -10.78 -19.22 31.08
N ALA A 565 -11.21 -17.96 31.00
CA ALA A 565 -10.97 -16.99 32.07
C ALA A 565 -12.28 -16.50 32.70
N LYS A 566 -12.55 -17.01 33.91
CA LYS A 566 -13.67 -16.74 34.85
C LYS A 566 -14.81 -17.76 34.79
N ILE A 567 -14.70 -18.81 35.60
CA ILE A 567 -15.66 -19.18 36.66
C ILE A 567 -14.89 -20.11 37.61
N GLU A 568 -14.32 -19.55 38.68
CA GLU A 568 -14.07 -20.31 39.90
C GLU A 568 -14.44 -19.43 41.11
N ARG A 569 -15.21 -20.05 42.01
CA ARG A 569 -15.59 -19.62 43.37
C ARG A 569 -16.65 -18.53 43.53
N VAL A 570 -17.91 -18.96 43.65
CA VAL A 570 -18.74 -18.71 44.85
C VAL A 570 -19.69 -19.89 45.07
N VAL A 571 -19.33 -20.83 45.94
CA VAL A 571 -20.30 -21.68 46.65
C VAL A 571 -19.83 -21.78 48.11
N SER A 572 -20.43 -20.97 48.98
CA SER A 572 -20.40 -21.13 50.44
C SER A 572 -21.27 -20.05 51.09
N ALA A 573 -22.58 -20.29 51.16
CA ALA A 573 -23.53 -19.79 52.17
C ALA A 573 -24.88 -20.49 51.89
N ALA A 574 -25.14 -21.67 52.47
CA ALA A 574 -25.64 -21.92 53.82
C ALA A 574 -27.17 -22.09 53.82
N ALA A 575 -27.59 -23.31 54.20
CA ALA A 575 -28.92 -23.76 54.62
C ALA A 575 -30.08 -23.71 53.61
#